data_AF-A0A7W1R9S7-F1
#
_entry.id   AF-A0A7W1R9S7-F1
#
_cell.length_a   1.000
_cell.length_b   1.000
_cell.length_c   1.000
_cell.angle_alpha   90.00
_cell.angle_beta   90.00
_cell.angle_gamma   90.00
#
_symmetry.space_group_name_H-M   'P 1'
#
loop_
_entity.id
_entity.type
_entity.pdbx_description
1 polymer ?
#
loop_
_entity_poly.entity_id
_entity_poly.type
_entity_poly.pdbx_seq_one_letter_code
_entity_poly.pdbx_strand_id
1 'polypeptide(L)'
;MMKAEKVIVFRSKVARALMISCSVALIILLWAIFFPLTHTQAQRGDGGGVTGVVTDQTGAVVADARVAIITAQQGLLAMTRTDTSGRFQFTDVPAGSYFLLVNRTDFSRRRVPVQVVPGENAEIKILLELNQVAEQVTVTAETGRVEDKDRVIQAVNVISDNAIRQRATAVLAQVADEEVGVSLQRTSPTIGGIFVRGLTGKNVATYVDGVRYSTSAGRGGISTFFNMNEPSSLRAVEILRGPNSAQYGSDSLGGTLQLVTRTPEFGQAEPETHGEFNTFFTSADLSFGGNTLLTYGTRHFGLLANLAARRVNTLRPANGLDGHSSLTRFLGLPSNILGDRLTDTAFTQYGGTLHLNYAPQAGQQFIFHYQRSQQDGGKRYDQTLGGDGNLIADLRNLMLDFFYARYLKQGLGFFDSGSFTFSYNGQREERVNQGGQGNPRGNITHQYERTNAFGFSFFVDKQITRGNTFLLGGDLYHERVNAPAYTFSPTTGRF
;
A
#
# COMPACT_ATOMS: atom_id res chain seq x y z
N MET A 1 -19.75 -56.72 12.70
CA MET A 1 -19.30 -55.93 13.86
C MET A 1 -18.56 -54.70 13.34
N MET A 2 -19.20 -53.54 13.30
CA MET A 2 -18.55 -52.24 13.13
C MET A 2 -19.46 -51.19 13.74
N LYS A 3 -18.96 -50.50 14.77
CA LYS A 3 -19.67 -49.52 15.59
C LYS A 3 -19.97 -48.26 14.77
N ALA A 4 -21.21 -47.80 14.82
CA ALA A 4 -21.59 -46.47 14.38
C ALA A 4 -21.23 -45.46 15.48
N GLU A 5 -20.27 -44.57 15.22
CA GLU A 5 -20.04 -43.38 16.04
C GLU A 5 -20.91 -42.23 15.53
N LYS A 6 -21.88 -41.82 16.34
CA LYS A 6 -22.63 -40.57 16.16
C LYS A 6 -21.74 -39.40 16.55
N VAL A 7 -21.30 -38.62 15.57
CA VAL A 7 -20.72 -37.29 15.81
C VAL A 7 -21.85 -36.33 16.20
N ILE A 8 -21.90 -35.95 17.49
CA ILE A 8 -22.82 -34.94 18.01
C ILE A 8 -22.22 -33.56 17.71
N VAL A 9 -22.80 -32.83 16.76
CA VAL A 9 -22.45 -31.43 16.48
C VAL A 9 -23.21 -30.53 17.46
N PHE A 10 -22.53 -30.04 18.49
CA PHE A 10 -23.07 -28.97 19.34
C PHE A 10 -23.08 -27.65 18.57
N ARG A 11 -24.25 -27.26 18.04
CA ARG A 11 -24.49 -25.88 17.57
C ARG A 11 -24.81 -25.00 18.78
N SER A 12 -23.80 -24.51 19.51
CA SER A 12 -24.03 -23.50 20.56
C SER A 12 -23.98 -22.10 19.95
N LYS A 13 -25.14 -21.47 19.76
CA LYS A 13 -25.25 -20.03 19.45
C LYS A 13 -24.66 -19.15 20.58
N VAL A 14 -24.54 -19.71 21.78
CA VAL A 14 -24.06 -19.04 23.00
C VAL A 14 -22.56 -18.74 22.98
N ALA A 15 -21.73 -19.58 22.35
CA ALA A 15 -20.29 -19.34 22.25
C ALA A 15 -19.92 -18.15 21.32
N ARG A 16 -20.75 -17.86 20.31
CA ARG A 16 -20.56 -16.70 19.43
C ARG A 16 -20.86 -15.37 20.12
N ALA A 17 -21.87 -15.33 20.99
CA ALA A 17 -22.19 -14.13 21.77
C ALA A 17 -21.13 -13.85 22.85
N LEU A 18 -20.58 -14.91 23.46
CA LEU A 18 -19.57 -14.78 24.51
C LEU A 18 -18.20 -14.32 23.96
N MET A 19 -17.78 -14.78 22.78
CA MET A 19 -16.53 -14.31 22.14
C MET A 19 -16.63 -12.86 21.63
N ILE A 20 -17.77 -12.44 21.09
CA ILE A 20 -17.97 -11.05 20.65
C ILE A 20 -18.01 -10.11 21.86
N SER A 21 -18.62 -10.54 22.98
CA SER A 21 -18.64 -9.76 24.23
C SER A 21 -17.25 -9.63 24.87
N CYS A 22 -16.41 -10.67 24.79
CA CYS A 22 -15.05 -10.63 25.33
C CYS A 22 -14.12 -9.70 24.50
N SER A 23 -14.25 -9.69 23.17
CA SER A 23 -13.47 -8.79 22.30
C SER A 23 -13.87 -7.32 22.43
N VAL A 24 -15.18 -7.02 22.60
CA VAL A 24 -15.65 -5.65 22.84
C VAL A 24 -15.28 -5.17 24.25
N ALA A 25 -15.33 -6.05 25.26
CA ALA A 25 -14.87 -5.73 26.60
C ALA A 25 -13.35 -5.48 26.66
N LEU A 26 -12.54 -6.24 25.90
CA LEU A 26 -11.09 -6.01 25.80
C LEU A 26 -10.76 -4.67 25.10
N ILE A 27 -11.54 -4.28 24.08
CA ILE A 27 -11.41 -2.98 23.40
C ILE A 27 -11.79 -1.82 24.33
N ILE A 28 -12.85 -1.96 25.13
CA ILE A 28 -13.27 -0.95 26.12
C ILE A 28 -12.28 -0.88 27.28
N LEU A 29 -11.72 -2.02 27.72
CA LEU A 29 -10.70 -2.05 28.78
C LEU A 29 -9.37 -1.45 28.29
N LEU A 30 -8.97 -1.69 27.04
CA LEU A 30 -7.83 -1.03 26.40
C LEU A 30 -8.08 0.48 26.21
N TRP A 31 -9.31 0.90 25.88
CA TRP A 31 -9.68 2.32 25.84
C TRP A 31 -9.63 3.00 27.21
N ALA A 32 -10.06 2.31 28.28
CA ALA A 32 -10.07 2.84 29.64
C ALA A 32 -8.66 2.93 30.26
N ILE A 33 -7.73 2.08 29.83
CA ILE A 33 -6.32 2.12 30.28
C ILE A 33 -5.53 3.23 29.56
N PHE A 34 -5.98 3.68 28.37
CA PHE A 34 -5.33 4.75 27.60
C PHE A 34 -5.86 6.17 27.87
N PHE A 35 -6.84 6.33 28.76
CA PHE A 35 -7.31 7.64 29.26
C PHE A 35 -6.84 7.88 30.71
N PRO A 36 -5.56 8.18 30.98
CA PRO A 36 -5.24 8.87 32.21
C PRO A 36 -5.84 10.28 32.14
N LEU A 37 -6.62 10.64 33.17
CA LEU A 37 -6.87 12.02 33.55
C LEU A 37 -5.51 12.69 33.78
N THR A 38 -4.97 13.35 32.75
CA THR A 38 -3.70 14.07 32.89
C THR A 38 -3.93 15.38 33.60
N HIS A 39 -3.37 15.51 34.79
CA HIS A 39 -3.03 16.80 35.38
C HIS A 39 -2.06 17.52 34.43
N THR A 40 -2.46 18.71 33.97
CA THR A 40 -1.65 19.60 33.15
C THR A 40 -0.50 20.17 33.99
N GLN A 41 0.64 19.47 34.01
CA GLN A 41 1.92 20.10 34.32
C GLN A 41 2.46 20.64 33.00
N ALA A 42 2.44 21.97 32.84
CA ALA A 42 3.11 22.64 31.73
C ALA A 42 4.62 22.50 31.91
N GLN A 43 5.21 21.44 31.36
CA GLN A 43 6.64 21.37 31.15
C GLN A 43 6.95 22.26 29.93
N ARG A 44 7.82 23.25 30.12
CA ARG A 44 8.48 23.99 29.03
C ARG A 44 9.11 22.97 28.08
N GLY A 45 8.84 23.11 26.78
CA GLY A 45 9.23 22.16 25.76
C GLY A 45 10.74 21.99 25.64
N ASP A 46 11.19 20.75 25.71
CA ASP A 46 12.51 20.30 25.26
C ASP A 46 12.51 20.09 23.72
N GLY A 47 11.79 20.94 22.98
CA GLY A 47 11.77 20.89 21.52
C GLY A 47 13.03 21.47 20.88
N GLY A 48 13.32 21.07 19.65
CA GLY A 48 14.33 21.69 18.79
C GLY A 48 13.71 22.71 17.84
N GLY A 49 14.52 23.61 17.29
CA GLY A 49 14.11 24.45 16.17
C GLY A 49 14.53 23.85 14.83
N VAL A 50 13.74 24.11 13.79
CA VAL A 50 14.11 23.77 12.41
C VAL A 50 13.96 25.01 11.56
N THR A 51 15.08 25.53 11.06
CA THR A 51 15.13 26.71 10.19
C THR A 51 15.71 26.33 8.84
N GLY A 52 15.46 27.16 7.83
CA GLY A 52 16.09 26.92 6.55
C GLY A 52 15.73 27.95 5.50
N VAL A 53 16.36 27.80 4.34
CA VAL A 53 16.12 28.61 3.15
C VAL A 53 15.78 27.69 1.99
N VAL A 54 14.74 28.04 1.24
CA VAL A 54 14.37 27.37 0.00
C VAL A 54 14.85 28.21 -1.19
N THR A 55 15.64 27.61 -2.07
CA THR A 55 16.15 28.23 -3.30
C THR A 55 15.84 27.37 -4.53
N ASP A 56 15.82 27.96 -5.72
CA ASP A 56 15.76 27.22 -6.98
C ASP A 56 17.16 26.88 -7.53
N GLN A 57 17.20 26.17 -8.67
CA GLN A 57 18.43 25.80 -9.37
C GLN A 57 19.28 26.99 -9.85
N THR A 58 18.68 28.17 -10.03
CA THR A 58 19.40 29.41 -10.38
C THR A 58 20.00 30.10 -9.15
N GLY A 59 19.65 29.63 -7.95
CA GLY A 59 20.02 30.24 -6.68
C GLY A 59 19.04 31.34 -6.22
N ALA A 60 17.95 31.58 -6.94
CA ALA A 60 16.92 32.51 -6.53
C ALA A 60 16.14 31.94 -5.34
N VAL A 61 15.72 32.81 -4.42
CA VAL A 61 14.92 32.40 -3.25
C VAL A 61 13.50 32.08 -3.68
N VAL A 62 12.94 31.01 -3.11
CA VAL A 62 11.56 30.60 -3.39
C VAL A 62 10.69 31.06 -2.22
N ALA A 63 10.00 32.19 -2.41
CA ALA A 63 9.01 32.68 -1.47
C ALA A 63 7.68 31.89 -1.56
N ASP A 64 6.85 31.96 -0.52
CA ASP A 64 5.51 31.34 -0.45
C ASP A 64 5.46 29.81 -0.72
N ALA A 65 6.59 29.12 -0.64
CA ALA A 65 6.62 27.66 -0.65
C ALA A 65 6.08 27.13 0.69
N ARG A 66 5.16 26.16 0.63
CA ARG A 66 4.65 25.46 1.80
C ARG A 66 5.72 24.51 2.32
N VAL A 67 6.01 24.57 3.61
CA VAL A 67 6.92 23.65 4.30
C VAL A 67 6.13 22.97 5.41
N ALA A 68 6.12 21.64 5.43
CA ALA A 68 5.46 20.84 6.46
C ALA A 68 6.44 19.83 7.08
N ILE A 69 6.41 19.67 8.40
CA ILE A 69 7.12 18.60 9.11
C ILE A 69 6.17 17.41 9.24
N ILE A 70 6.54 16.26 8.68
CA ILE A 70 5.75 15.03 8.73
C ILE A 70 6.55 13.84 9.28
N THR A 71 5.88 12.91 9.95
CA THR A 71 6.49 11.66 10.45
C THR A 71 6.69 10.62 9.35
N ALA A 72 7.43 9.54 9.63
CA ALA A 72 7.53 8.38 8.75
C ALA A 72 6.14 7.79 8.40
N GLN A 73 5.20 7.82 9.35
CA GLN A 73 3.80 7.39 9.19
C GLN A 73 2.89 8.45 8.56
N GLN A 74 3.48 9.48 7.94
CA GLN A 74 2.80 10.56 7.22
C GLN A 74 1.91 11.46 8.10
N GLY A 75 2.15 11.50 9.41
CA GLY A 75 1.46 12.42 10.31
C GLY A 75 2.01 13.83 10.21
N LEU A 76 1.14 14.86 10.16
CA LEU A 76 1.54 16.26 10.20
C LEU A 76 1.86 16.69 11.63
N LEU A 77 3.04 17.25 11.83
CA LEU A 77 3.46 17.82 13.10
C LEU A 77 3.28 19.34 13.13
N ALA A 78 3.79 20.03 12.10
CA ALA A 78 3.69 21.47 11.95
C ALA A 78 3.78 21.87 10.48
N MET A 79 3.27 23.06 10.13
CA MET A 79 3.33 23.61 8.78
C MET A 79 3.55 25.12 8.82
N THR A 80 4.32 25.64 7.86
CA THR A 80 4.58 27.06 7.65
C THR A 80 4.75 27.36 6.16
N ARG A 81 5.00 28.62 5.80
CA ARG A 81 5.39 29.05 4.45
C ARG A 81 6.71 29.80 4.51
N THR A 82 7.48 29.72 3.44
CA THR A 82 8.69 30.52 3.30
C THR A 82 8.33 32.01 3.13
N ASP A 83 9.08 32.89 3.77
CA ASP A 83 8.94 34.34 3.63
C ASP A 83 9.47 34.86 2.28
N THR A 84 9.48 36.19 2.12
CA THR A 84 9.98 36.87 0.90
C THR A 84 11.48 36.66 0.64
N SER A 85 12.23 36.25 1.66
CA SER A 85 13.65 35.85 1.56
C SER A 85 13.84 34.34 1.38
N GLY A 86 12.74 33.58 1.19
CA GLY A 86 12.75 32.13 1.07
C GLY A 86 13.00 31.40 2.38
N ARG A 87 12.97 32.08 3.53
CA ARG A 87 13.26 31.49 4.84
C ARG A 87 12.01 30.88 5.47
N PHE A 88 12.17 29.74 6.13
CA PHE A 88 11.15 29.13 6.98
C PHE A 88 11.70 28.85 8.37
N GLN A 89 10.80 28.78 9.35
CA GLN A 89 11.14 28.47 10.73
C GLN A 89 10.03 27.66 11.41
N PHE A 90 10.45 26.64 12.13
CA PHE A 90 9.67 25.93 13.12
C PHE A 90 10.37 26.06 14.47
N THR A 91 9.58 26.25 15.51
CA THR A 91 10.03 26.39 16.89
C THR A 91 9.33 25.33 17.73
N ASP A 92 10.04 24.80 18.73
CA ASP A 92 9.51 23.80 19.66
C ASP A 92 8.99 22.53 18.95
N VAL A 93 9.76 22.03 17.99
CA VAL A 93 9.49 20.77 17.32
C VAL A 93 9.95 19.63 18.25
N PRO A 94 9.08 18.66 18.59
CA PRO A 94 9.50 17.49 19.34
C PRO A 94 10.73 16.80 18.75
N ALA A 95 11.54 16.24 19.63
CA ALA A 95 12.71 15.44 19.27
C ALA A 95 12.30 14.24 18.41
N GLY A 96 13.03 13.97 17.32
CA GLY A 96 12.67 12.87 16.43
C GLY A 96 13.20 12.99 15.01
N SER A 97 12.91 11.97 14.21
CA SER A 97 13.25 11.88 12.79
C SER A 97 12.02 12.17 11.95
N TYR A 98 12.09 13.18 11.08
CA TYR A 98 10.95 13.67 10.30
C TYR A 98 11.34 13.95 8.85
N PHE A 99 10.35 14.09 7.99
CA PHE A 99 10.50 14.69 6.68
C PHE A 99 10.04 16.15 6.70
N LEU A 100 10.83 17.04 6.11
CA LEU A 100 10.36 18.31 5.58
C LEU A 100 9.78 18.08 4.19
N LEU A 101 8.48 18.31 4.05
CA LEU A 101 7.78 18.33 2.77
C LEU A 101 7.67 19.76 2.29
N VAL A 102 8.39 20.09 1.21
CA VAL A 102 8.35 21.41 0.57
C VAL A 102 7.56 21.31 -0.72
N ASN A 103 6.54 22.16 -0.87
CA ASN A 103 5.66 22.17 -2.02
C ASN A 103 5.37 23.60 -2.49
N ARG A 104 5.45 23.82 -3.80
CA ARG A 104 5.02 25.03 -4.49
C ARG A 104 4.59 24.65 -5.92
N THR A 105 3.53 25.28 -6.43
CA THR A 105 2.87 24.92 -7.70
C THR A 105 3.81 24.81 -8.90
N ASP A 106 4.85 25.64 -8.95
CA ASP A 106 5.78 25.75 -10.09
C ASP A 106 6.97 24.79 -10.00
N PHE A 107 7.09 24.02 -8.91
CA PHE A 107 8.27 23.22 -8.58
C PHE A 107 7.91 21.77 -8.29
N SER A 108 8.89 20.87 -8.44
CA SER A 108 8.76 19.52 -7.89
C SER A 108 8.64 19.57 -6.37
N ARG A 109 7.68 18.81 -5.84
CA ARG A 109 7.57 18.55 -4.41
C ARG A 109 8.84 17.86 -3.93
N ARG A 110 9.43 18.36 -2.85
CA ARG A 110 10.67 17.81 -2.27
C ARG A 110 10.44 17.30 -0.86
N ARG A 111 10.93 16.10 -0.59
CA ARG A 111 10.91 15.47 0.75
C ARG A 111 12.35 15.38 1.24
N VAL A 112 12.67 16.04 2.36
CA VAL A 112 14.04 16.12 2.93
C VAL A 112 14.02 15.55 4.34
N PRO A 113 14.87 14.57 4.69
CA PRO A 113 14.94 14.08 6.06
C PRO A 113 15.57 15.13 6.98
N VAL A 114 15.03 15.27 8.18
CA VAL A 114 15.55 16.12 9.25
C VAL A 114 15.54 15.35 10.55
N GLN A 115 16.66 15.43 11.29
CA GLN A 115 16.72 15.01 12.68
C GLN A 115 16.57 16.24 13.56
N VAL A 116 15.58 16.22 14.43
CA VAL A 116 15.34 17.27 15.43
C VAL A 116 15.91 16.80 16.76
N VAL A 117 16.72 17.66 17.39
CA VAL A 117 17.38 17.39 18.67
C VAL A 117 16.92 18.47 19.67
N PRO A 118 16.57 18.10 20.91
CA PRO A 118 16.18 19.05 21.96
C PRO A 118 17.17 20.20 22.12
N GLY A 119 16.67 21.44 22.12
CA GLY A 119 17.48 22.64 22.35
C GLY A 119 18.46 23.00 21.23
N GLU A 120 18.54 22.23 20.14
CA GLU A 120 19.32 22.58 18.95
C GLU A 120 18.43 23.21 17.86
N ASN A 121 19.01 24.09 17.05
CA ASN A 121 18.37 24.60 15.83
C ASN A 121 19.02 23.93 14.61
N ALA A 122 18.28 23.08 13.92
CA ALA A 122 18.70 22.49 12.65
C ALA A 122 18.49 23.50 11.51
N GLU A 123 19.57 23.94 10.87
CA GLU A 123 19.51 24.82 9.69
C GLU A 123 19.66 24.01 8.40
N ILE A 124 18.70 24.11 7.49
CA ILE A 124 18.62 23.28 6.28
C ILE A 124 18.48 24.15 5.04
N LYS A 125 19.33 23.92 4.04
CA LYS A 125 19.17 24.51 2.71
C LYS A 125 18.43 23.52 1.81
N ILE A 126 17.33 23.96 1.21
CA ILE A 126 16.50 23.13 0.35
C ILE A 126 16.51 23.71 -1.06
N LEU A 127 16.88 22.86 -2.02
CA LEU A 127 16.86 23.21 -3.45
C LEU A 127 15.55 22.71 -4.07
N LEU A 128 14.73 23.57 -4.65
CA LEU A 128 13.59 23.15 -5.46
C LEU A 128 13.96 23.14 -6.93
N GLU A 129 13.54 22.09 -7.63
CA GLU A 129 13.87 21.90 -9.03
C GLU A 129 12.70 22.31 -9.92
N LEU A 130 13.03 23.08 -10.97
CA LEU A 130 12.13 23.52 -12.03
C LEU A 130 11.87 22.34 -12.98
N ASN A 131 11.05 21.41 -12.54
CA ASN A 131 10.44 20.36 -13.35
C ASN A 131 9.64 19.47 -12.42
N GLN A 132 8.42 19.05 -12.78
CA GLN A 132 7.61 18.10 -11.99
C GLN A 132 8.17 16.65 -11.97
N VAL A 133 9.44 16.46 -12.35
CA VAL A 133 10.01 15.13 -12.68
C VAL A 133 11.19 14.74 -11.79
N ALA A 134 11.76 15.66 -11.01
CA ALA A 134 12.86 15.34 -10.11
C ALA A 134 12.37 15.22 -8.67
N GLU A 135 12.09 13.98 -8.23
CA GLU A 135 11.75 13.68 -6.84
C GLU A 135 13.02 13.21 -6.10
N GLN A 136 13.38 13.90 -5.01
CA GLN A 136 14.46 13.42 -4.15
C GLN A 136 14.03 12.12 -3.45
N VAL A 137 14.85 11.10 -3.61
CA VAL A 137 14.54 9.75 -3.17
C VAL A 137 14.83 9.60 -1.67
N THR A 138 13.77 9.56 -0.89
CA THR A 138 13.81 9.34 0.56
C THR A 138 13.03 8.10 0.93
N VAL A 139 13.36 7.46 2.06
CA VAL A 139 12.81 6.15 2.41
C VAL A 139 12.40 6.04 3.87
N THR A 140 11.42 5.16 4.11
CA THR A 140 11.00 4.68 5.43
C THR A 140 11.51 3.25 5.67
N ALA A 141 12.81 3.06 5.43
CA ALA A 141 13.42 1.72 5.42
C ALA A 141 13.47 1.06 6.81
N GLU A 142 13.56 1.84 7.89
CA GLU A 142 13.38 1.34 9.24
C GLU A 142 12.04 1.85 9.77
N THR A 143 11.27 0.96 10.42
CA THR A 143 9.96 1.30 10.99
C THR A 143 10.07 2.56 11.86
N GLY A 144 9.35 3.62 11.49
CA GLY A 144 9.32 4.87 12.25
C GLY A 144 10.51 5.80 12.07
N ARG A 145 11.50 5.48 11.23
CA ARG A 145 12.60 6.39 10.91
C ARG A 145 12.53 6.90 9.48
N VAL A 146 13.13 8.06 9.31
CA VAL A 146 13.15 8.83 8.08
C VAL A 146 14.61 9.04 7.67
N GLU A 147 14.99 8.51 6.51
CA GLU A 147 16.36 8.60 6.02
C GLU A 147 16.45 8.91 4.53
N ASP A 148 17.60 9.49 4.15
CA ASP A 148 18.01 9.54 2.75
C ASP A 148 18.38 8.14 2.29
N LYS A 149 18.04 7.80 1.04
CA LYS A 149 18.36 6.50 0.45
C LYS A 149 19.83 6.13 0.57
N ASP A 150 20.74 7.09 0.44
CA ASP A 150 22.19 6.86 0.46
C ASP A 150 22.74 6.57 1.87
N ARG A 151 21.95 6.82 2.92
CA ARG A 151 22.33 6.51 4.31
C ARG A 151 21.82 5.15 4.78
N VAL A 152 20.89 4.55 4.04
CA VAL A 152 20.37 3.23 4.36
C VAL A 152 21.38 2.17 3.96
N ILE A 153 21.73 1.30 4.93
CA ILE A 153 22.71 0.22 4.73
C ILE A 153 22.17 -0.84 3.76
N GLN A 154 20.85 -1.05 3.75
CA GLN A 154 20.19 -2.00 2.86
C GLN A 154 19.98 -1.41 1.46
N ALA A 155 20.01 -2.29 0.45
CA ALA A 155 19.76 -1.88 -0.93
C ALA A 155 18.27 -1.60 -1.14
N VAL A 156 17.91 -0.33 -1.34
CA VAL A 156 16.51 0.10 -1.53
C VAL A 156 16.25 0.64 -2.93
N ASN A 157 15.16 0.20 -3.56
CA ASN A 157 14.59 0.86 -4.72
C ASN A 157 13.43 1.75 -4.25
N VAL A 158 13.30 2.93 -4.84
CA VAL A 158 12.17 3.83 -4.57
C VAL A 158 11.64 4.27 -5.91
N ILE A 159 10.42 3.84 -6.16
CA ILE A 159 9.73 4.10 -7.41
C ILE A 159 8.80 5.27 -7.14
N SER A 160 9.18 6.44 -7.66
CA SER A 160 8.45 7.71 -7.55
C SER A 160 7.04 7.63 -8.12
N ASP A 161 6.16 8.55 -7.70
CA ASP A 161 4.82 8.71 -8.26
C ASP A 161 4.82 8.84 -9.79
N ASN A 162 5.79 9.56 -10.34
CA ASN A 162 5.93 9.75 -11.78
C ASN A 162 6.27 8.42 -12.47
N ALA A 163 7.25 7.68 -11.96
CA ALA A 163 7.59 6.35 -12.47
C ALA A 163 6.41 5.37 -12.36
N ILE A 164 5.63 5.43 -11.27
CA ILE A 164 4.40 4.64 -11.10
C ILE A 164 3.41 4.96 -12.22
N ARG A 165 3.16 6.25 -12.50
CA ARG A 165 2.23 6.67 -13.57
C ARG A 165 2.68 6.25 -14.96
N GLN A 166 3.98 6.31 -15.23
CA GLN A 166 4.55 5.95 -16.53
C GLN A 166 4.52 4.43 -16.76
N ARG A 167 4.84 3.63 -15.74
CA ARG A 167 5.00 2.18 -15.87
C ARG A 167 3.72 1.39 -15.58
N ALA A 168 2.97 1.74 -14.53
CA ALA A 168 1.86 0.95 -13.98
C ALA A 168 0.48 1.25 -14.59
N THR A 169 0.43 1.31 -15.92
CA THR A 169 -0.79 1.64 -16.67
C THR A 169 -1.83 0.50 -16.63
N ALA A 170 -1.39 -0.77 -16.70
CA ALA A 170 -2.29 -1.91 -16.65
C ALA A 170 -2.46 -2.45 -15.22
N VAL A 171 -1.36 -2.76 -14.54
CA VAL A 171 -1.35 -3.34 -13.19
C VAL A 171 -0.21 -2.80 -12.34
N LEU A 172 -0.38 -2.76 -11.02
CA LEU A 172 0.63 -2.21 -10.11
C LEU A 172 1.99 -2.91 -10.23
N ALA A 173 2.03 -4.23 -10.40
CA ALA A 173 3.30 -4.95 -10.44
C ALA A 173 4.27 -4.49 -11.55
N GLN A 174 3.80 -3.78 -12.59
CA GLN A 174 4.65 -3.17 -13.62
C GLN A 174 5.58 -2.07 -13.09
N VAL A 175 5.36 -1.54 -11.88
CA VAL A 175 6.32 -0.63 -11.23
C VAL A 175 7.71 -1.25 -11.08
N ALA A 176 7.78 -2.58 -11.02
CA ALA A 176 9.03 -3.35 -10.94
C ALA A 176 9.82 -3.37 -12.27
N ASP A 177 9.20 -3.01 -13.39
CA ASP A 177 9.91 -2.93 -14.65
C ASP A 177 11.03 -1.89 -14.53
N GLU A 178 12.20 -2.22 -15.08
CA GLU A 178 13.43 -1.40 -15.05
C GLU A 178 14.12 -1.28 -13.67
N GLU A 179 13.58 -1.91 -12.62
CA GLU A 179 14.18 -1.88 -11.28
C GLU A 179 15.26 -2.96 -11.09
N VAL A 180 16.45 -2.56 -10.65
CA VAL A 180 17.58 -3.49 -10.47
C VAL A 180 17.25 -4.54 -9.40
N GLY A 181 17.50 -5.82 -9.70
CA GLY A 181 17.34 -6.92 -8.73
C GLY A 181 15.89 -7.18 -8.32
N VAL A 182 14.96 -6.59 -9.04
CA VAL A 182 13.52 -6.73 -8.90
C VAL A 182 12.97 -7.16 -10.27
N SER A 183 11.94 -8.01 -10.29
CA SER A 183 11.29 -8.36 -11.54
C SER A 183 9.79 -8.54 -11.36
N LEU A 184 9.04 -8.13 -12.37
CA LEU A 184 7.62 -8.46 -12.49
C LEU A 184 7.46 -9.93 -12.87
N GLN A 185 6.56 -10.63 -12.17
CA GLN A 185 6.02 -11.91 -12.62
C GLN A 185 4.50 -11.81 -12.70
N ARG A 186 3.94 -12.34 -13.78
CA ARG A 186 2.49 -12.50 -13.97
C ARG A 186 2.16 -13.95 -14.25
N THR A 187 1.06 -14.44 -13.68
CA THR A 187 0.46 -15.73 -14.05
C THR A 187 -0.84 -15.53 -14.81
N SER A 188 -1.42 -14.33 -14.76
CA SER A 188 -2.53 -13.91 -15.61
C SER A 188 -2.38 -12.41 -15.93
N PRO A 189 -3.26 -11.82 -16.74
CA PRO A 189 -3.24 -10.37 -16.97
C PRO A 189 -3.47 -9.57 -15.68
N THR A 190 -4.04 -10.21 -14.67
CA THR A 190 -4.49 -9.55 -13.45
C THR A 190 -3.74 -10.01 -12.21
N ILE A 191 -3.28 -11.26 -12.21
CA ILE A 191 -2.47 -11.82 -11.13
C ILE A 191 -1.01 -11.55 -11.46
N GLY A 192 -0.41 -10.67 -10.68
CA GLY A 192 0.98 -10.24 -10.80
C GLY A 192 1.55 -9.93 -9.44
N GLY A 193 2.86 -10.10 -9.31
CA GLY A 193 3.59 -9.76 -8.11
C GLY A 193 5.04 -9.43 -8.43
N ILE A 194 5.72 -8.93 -7.42
CA ILE A 194 7.10 -8.52 -7.53
C ILE A 194 7.99 -9.63 -6.96
N PHE A 195 9.04 -9.97 -7.69
CA PHE A 195 10.13 -10.81 -7.23
C PHE A 195 11.28 -9.92 -6.80
N VAL A 196 11.89 -10.26 -5.67
CA VAL A 196 13.07 -9.57 -5.15
C VAL A 196 14.18 -10.60 -5.00
N ARG A 197 15.25 -10.44 -5.78
CA ARG A 197 16.39 -11.38 -5.83
C ARG A 197 15.96 -12.86 -5.96
N GLY A 198 14.94 -13.12 -6.79
CA GLY A 198 14.43 -14.48 -7.05
C GLY A 198 13.39 -15.00 -6.05
N LEU A 199 13.04 -14.25 -5.01
CA LEU A 199 12.03 -14.62 -4.02
C LEU A 199 10.74 -13.81 -4.22
N THR A 200 9.59 -14.39 -3.90
CA THR A 200 8.26 -13.74 -3.95
C THR A 200 7.30 -14.33 -2.91
N GLY A 201 6.04 -13.89 -2.96
CA GLY A 201 4.94 -14.45 -2.17
C GLY A 201 5.20 -14.27 -0.69
N LYS A 202 5.09 -15.36 0.08
CA LYS A 202 5.37 -15.35 1.54
C LYS A 202 6.80 -14.95 1.95
N ASN A 203 7.73 -14.84 1.00
CA ASN A 203 9.11 -14.43 1.28
C ASN A 203 9.36 -12.94 1.00
N VAL A 204 8.37 -12.22 0.44
CA VAL A 204 8.44 -10.77 0.20
C VAL A 204 7.20 -10.14 0.83
N ALA A 205 7.35 -9.61 2.04
CA ALA A 205 6.24 -9.00 2.76
C ALA A 205 5.82 -7.68 2.09
N THR A 206 4.51 -7.46 1.95
CA THR A 206 3.95 -6.21 1.43
C THR A 206 3.25 -5.46 2.55
N TYR A 207 3.45 -4.16 2.60
CA TYR A 207 2.85 -3.22 3.54
C TYR A 207 2.22 -2.05 2.77
N VAL A 208 1.16 -1.48 3.33
CA VAL A 208 0.55 -0.22 2.88
C VAL A 208 0.68 0.76 4.05
N ASP A 209 1.44 1.82 3.87
CA ASP A 209 1.74 2.82 4.92
C ASP A 209 2.24 2.20 6.24
N GLY A 210 2.99 1.10 6.15
CA GLY A 210 3.52 0.35 7.29
C GLY A 210 2.53 -0.61 7.95
N VAL A 211 1.31 -0.72 7.43
CA VAL A 211 0.32 -1.75 7.85
C VAL A 211 0.48 -2.97 6.97
N ARG A 212 0.55 -4.16 7.58
CA ARG A 212 0.79 -5.40 6.84
C ARG A 212 -0.37 -5.70 5.88
N TYR A 213 -0.03 -5.84 4.60
CA TYR A 213 -0.95 -6.19 3.54
C TYR A 213 -0.92 -7.69 3.23
N SER A 214 0.27 -8.30 3.32
CA SER A 214 0.41 -9.76 3.16
C SER A 214 -0.37 -10.50 4.26
N THR A 215 -1.06 -11.56 3.86
CA THR A 215 -1.79 -12.45 4.77
C THR A 215 -1.16 -13.84 4.79
N SER A 216 -1.49 -14.65 5.79
CA SER A 216 -1.05 -16.06 5.87
C SER A 216 -1.61 -16.94 4.75
N ALA A 217 -2.67 -16.47 4.06
CA ALA A 217 -3.20 -17.13 2.86
C ALA A 217 -2.25 -17.00 1.65
N GLY A 218 -1.24 -16.14 1.72
CA GLY A 218 -0.18 -16.04 0.72
C GLY A 218 0.58 -17.35 0.56
N ARG A 219 0.50 -17.95 -0.63
CA ARG A 219 1.24 -19.18 -0.97
C ARG A 219 2.68 -18.86 -1.41
N GLY A 220 3.43 -19.89 -1.83
CA GLY A 220 4.78 -19.72 -2.36
C GLY A 220 4.87 -18.94 -3.69
N GLY A 221 3.75 -18.71 -4.37
CA GLY A 221 3.68 -17.92 -5.60
C GLY A 221 3.23 -16.47 -5.37
N ILE A 222 3.05 -15.73 -6.47
CA ILE A 222 2.56 -14.36 -6.44
C ILE A 222 1.15 -14.26 -5.83
N SER A 223 0.89 -13.16 -5.12
CA SER A 223 -0.42 -12.90 -4.52
C SER A 223 -1.44 -12.49 -5.59
N THR A 224 -2.63 -13.09 -5.56
CA THR A 224 -3.78 -12.68 -6.40
C THR A 224 -4.15 -11.21 -6.19
N PHE A 225 -3.94 -10.70 -4.98
CA PHE A 225 -4.48 -9.41 -4.55
C PHE A 225 -3.50 -8.25 -4.70
N PHE A 226 -2.21 -8.49 -4.98
CA PHE A 226 -1.21 -7.42 -5.04
C PHE A 226 -1.59 -6.28 -6.01
N ASN A 227 -2.06 -6.64 -7.21
CA ASN A 227 -2.53 -5.69 -8.23
C ASN A 227 -3.88 -5.02 -7.94
N MET A 228 -4.56 -5.40 -6.84
CA MET A 228 -5.76 -4.70 -6.38
C MET A 228 -5.44 -3.36 -5.73
N ASN A 229 -4.19 -3.11 -5.33
CA ASN A 229 -3.75 -1.79 -4.91
C ASN A 229 -3.69 -0.88 -6.15
N GLU A 230 -4.40 0.23 -6.09
CA GLU A 230 -4.54 1.17 -7.21
C GLU A 230 -3.28 2.05 -7.33
N PRO A 231 -2.53 1.98 -8.45
CA PRO A 231 -1.32 2.78 -8.67
C PRO A 231 -1.51 4.28 -8.46
N SER A 232 -2.65 4.84 -8.91
CA SER A 232 -2.93 6.27 -8.78
C SER A 232 -3.16 6.75 -7.34
N SER A 233 -3.37 5.83 -6.39
CA SER A 233 -3.47 6.15 -4.96
C SER A 233 -2.11 6.16 -4.26
N LEU A 234 -1.03 5.78 -4.95
CA LEU A 234 0.31 5.69 -4.38
C LEU A 234 1.12 6.94 -4.70
N ARG A 235 1.99 7.32 -3.75
CA ARG A 235 3.02 8.34 -3.91
C ARG A 235 4.36 7.70 -4.24
N ALA A 236 4.64 6.54 -3.63
CA ALA A 236 5.87 5.82 -3.88
C ALA A 236 5.68 4.32 -3.62
N VAL A 237 6.52 3.53 -4.27
CA VAL A 237 6.75 2.12 -3.90
C VAL A 237 8.20 1.99 -3.46
N GLU A 238 8.40 1.68 -2.17
CA GLU A 238 9.72 1.46 -1.60
C GLU A 238 9.97 -0.06 -1.52
N ILE A 239 11.08 -0.55 -2.09
CA ILE A 239 11.44 -1.98 -2.13
C ILE A 239 12.78 -2.15 -1.43
N LEU A 240 12.74 -2.71 -0.23
CA LEU A 240 13.93 -3.10 0.52
C LEU A 240 14.34 -4.50 0.07
N ARG A 241 15.55 -4.62 -0.50
CA ARG A 241 16.04 -5.88 -1.07
C ARG A 241 16.92 -6.66 -0.11
N GLY A 242 16.59 -7.93 0.07
CA GLY A 242 17.30 -8.86 0.96
C GLY A 242 16.67 -8.98 2.34
N PRO A 243 17.29 -9.74 3.25
CA PRO A 243 16.68 -10.07 4.53
C PRO A 243 16.56 -8.85 5.44
N ASN A 244 15.33 -8.53 5.84
CA ASN A 244 15.02 -7.47 6.81
C ASN A 244 14.01 -7.95 7.87
N SER A 245 14.02 -9.26 8.16
CA SER A 245 13.12 -9.91 9.10
C SER A 245 13.21 -9.42 10.55
N ALA A 246 14.34 -8.82 10.94
CA ALA A 246 14.48 -8.21 12.26
C ALA A 246 13.50 -7.03 12.46
N GLN A 247 13.15 -6.32 11.38
CA GLN A 247 12.24 -5.18 11.42
C GLN A 247 10.81 -5.53 10.98
N TYR A 248 10.67 -6.42 9.99
CA TYR A 248 9.39 -6.72 9.34
C TYR A 248 8.87 -8.14 9.58
N GLY A 249 9.57 -8.96 10.38
CA GLY A 249 9.15 -10.32 10.71
C GLY A 249 9.58 -11.40 9.71
N SER A 250 9.16 -12.63 9.97
CA SER A 250 9.66 -13.84 9.29
C SER A 250 9.46 -13.89 7.78
N ASP A 251 8.52 -13.11 7.25
CA ASP A 251 8.04 -13.21 5.86
C ASP A 251 8.79 -12.29 4.90
N SER A 252 9.90 -11.68 5.34
CA SER A 252 10.73 -10.76 4.56
C SER A 252 12.15 -11.28 4.28
N LEU A 253 12.28 -12.58 3.96
CA LEU A 253 13.56 -13.19 3.59
C LEU A 253 14.14 -12.60 2.29
N GLY A 254 13.28 -12.37 1.29
CA GLY A 254 13.64 -11.76 0.01
C GLY A 254 13.62 -10.24 0.06
N GLY A 255 12.81 -9.66 0.94
CA GLY A 255 12.69 -8.22 1.12
C GLY A 255 11.31 -7.80 1.59
N THR A 256 11.12 -6.48 1.65
CA THR A 256 9.85 -5.85 1.97
C THR A 256 9.45 -4.85 0.89
N LEU A 257 8.18 -4.88 0.50
CA LEU A 257 7.52 -3.89 -0.35
C LEU A 257 6.69 -2.98 0.54
N GLN A 258 6.88 -1.68 0.42
CA GLN A 258 6.13 -0.66 1.12
C GLN A 258 5.42 0.21 0.08
N LEU A 259 4.09 0.11 0.07
CA LEU A 259 3.22 0.95 -0.74
C LEU A 259 2.90 2.20 0.07
N VAL A 260 3.48 3.33 -0.32
CA VAL A 260 3.31 4.62 0.35
C VAL A 260 2.17 5.36 -0.34
N THR A 261 1.06 5.58 0.37
CA THR A 261 -0.15 6.16 -0.23
C THR A 261 -0.08 7.68 -0.30
N ARG A 262 -0.89 8.26 -1.19
CA ARG A 262 -1.15 9.70 -1.22
C ARG A 262 -1.97 10.08 0.03
N THR A 263 -1.67 11.26 0.58
CA THR A 263 -2.31 11.78 1.80
C THR A 263 -2.91 13.14 1.48
N PRO A 264 -4.01 13.53 2.16
CA PRO A 264 -4.50 14.89 2.06
C PRO A 264 -3.49 15.86 2.65
N GLU A 265 -3.41 17.04 2.04
CA GLU A 265 -2.72 18.18 2.63
C GLU A 265 -3.68 18.90 3.58
N PHE A 266 -3.19 19.33 4.74
CA PHE A 266 -3.96 20.23 5.60
C PHE A 266 -4.00 21.61 4.94
N GLY A 267 -5.16 22.26 5.05
CA GLY A 267 -5.31 23.66 4.66
C GLY A 267 -4.63 24.58 5.68
N GLN A 268 -4.47 25.85 5.30
CA GLN A 268 -3.90 26.87 6.17
C GLN A 268 -5.03 27.56 6.97
N ALA A 269 -5.12 28.89 6.88
CA ALA A 269 -6.20 29.67 7.50
C ALA A 269 -7.55 29.42 6.82
N GLU A 270 -7.55 29.24 5.50
CA GLU A 270 -8.75 28.97 4.72
C GLU A 270 -8.80 27.51 4.25
N PRO A 271 -10.01 26.97 4.03
CA PRO A 271 -10.17 25.68 3.38
C PRO A 271 -9.60 25.69 1.95
N GLU A 272 -8.80 24.70 1.62
CA GLU A 272 -8.19 24.53 0.30
C GLU A 272 -8.75 23.27 -0.36
N THR A 273 -9.03 23.36 -1.66
CA THR A 273 -9.46 22.22 -2.47
C THR A 273 -8.55 22.07 -3.67
N HIS A 274 -8.07 20.86 -3.92
CA HIS A 274 -7.29 20.53 -5.11
C HIS A 274 -7.91 19.33 -5.80
N GLY A 275 -7.81 19.31 -7.12
CA GLY A 275 -8.31 18.23 -7.95
C GLY A 275 -7.29 17.84 -8.99
N GLU A 276 -7.20 16.55 -9.26
CA GLU A 276 -6.35 15.97 -10.28
C GLU A 276 -7.18 14.97 -11.08
N PHE A 277 -7.08 15.05 -12.41
CA PHE A 277 -7.76 14.14 -13.32
C PHE A 277 -6.74 13.61 -14.32
N ASN A 278 -6.57 12.29 -14.38
CA ASN A 278 -5.68 11.65 -15.34
C ASN A 278 -6.45 10.66 -16.19
N THR A 279 -6.03 10.55 -17.43
CA THR A 279 -6.52 9.54 -18.36
C THR A 279 -5.33 8.90 -19.06
N PHE A 280 -5.54 7.67 -19.52
CA PHE A 280 -4.57 7.00 -20.38
C PHE A 280 -5.29 6.26 -21.50
N PHE A 281 -4.56 6.06 -22.58
CA PHE A 281 -4.94 5.23 -23.71
C PHE A 281 -3.70 4.47 -24.20
N THR A 282 -3.85 3.20 -24.52
CA THR A 282 -2.76 2.36 -25.05
C THR A 282 -3.16 1.80 -26.41
N SER A 283 -2.27 1.91 -27.40
CA SER A 283 -2.56 1.54 -28.78
C SER A 283 -2.46 0.04 -29.06
N ALA A 284 -1.67 -0.70 -28.26
CA ALA A 284 -1.41 -2.12 -28.46
C ALA A 284 -2.69 -2.96 -28.33
N ASP A 285 -3.55 -2.63 -27.38
CA ASP A 285 -4.78 -3.38 -27.09
C ASP A 285 -6.02 -2.48 -27.07
N LEU A 286 -5.87 -1.18 -27.30
CA LEU A 286 -6.93 -0.15 -27.19
C LEU A 286 -7.46 -0.02 -25.76
N SER A 287 -6.64 -0.32 -24.74
CA SER A 287 -7.03 -0.11 -23.34
C SER A 287 -7.10 1.37 -23.01
N PHE A 288 -8.00 1.69 -22.08
CA PHE A 288 -8.21 3.06 -21.61
C PHE A 288 -8.57 3.05 -20.13
N GLY A 289 -8.36 4.18 -19.47
CA GLY A 289 -8.74 4.36 -18.08
C GLY A 289 -8.38 5.73 -17.58
N GLY A 290 -8.58 5.94 -16.29
CA GLY A 290 -8.25 7.17 -15.64
C GLY A 290 -8.59 7.15 -14.16
N ASN A 291 -8.23 8.25 -13.50
CA ASN A 291 -8.57 8.47 -12.11
C ASN A 291 -8.90 9.94 -11.85
N THR A 292 -9.71 10.17 -10.83
CA THR A 292 -10.03 11.48 -10.28
C THR A 292 -9.62 11.49 -8.82
N LEU A 293 -8.67 12.36 -8.47
CA LEU A 293 -8.24 12.59 -7.10
C LEU A 293 -8.71 13.97 -6.65
N LEU A 294 -9.42 14.04 -5.54
CA LEU A 294 -9.87 15.28 -4.92
C LEU A 294 -9.29 15.34 -3.51
N THR A 295 -8.75 16.49 -3.13
CA THR A 295 -8.34 16.78 -1.76
C THR A 295 -9.08 17.99 -1.23
N TYR A 296 -9.49 17.94 0.02
CA TYR A 296 -10.04 19.05 0.78
C TYR A 296 -9.31 19.17 2.10
N GLY A 297 -8.73 20.33 2.38
CA GLY A 297 -7.91 20.57 3.55
C GLY A 297 -8.35 21.81 4.30
N THR A 298 -8.45 21.72 5.62
CA THR A 298 -8.52 22.83 6.57
C THR A 298 -7.34 22.71 7.55
N ARG A 299 -7.22 23.64 8.49
CA ARG A 299 -6.16 23.60 9.53
C ARG A 299 -6.10 22.30 10.32
N HIS A 300 -7.25 21.67 10.59
CA HIS A 300 -7.36 20.50 11.47
C HIS A 300 -7.90 19.26 10.79
N PHE A 301 -8.33 19.37 9.54
CA PHE A 301 -8.98 18.28 8.82
C PHE A 301 -8.48 18.22 7.38
N GLY A 302 -8.04 17.05 6.93
CA GLY A 302 -7.69 16.77 5.54
C GLY A 302 -8.47 15.57 5.05
N LEU A 303 -8.99 15.64 3.84
CA LEU A 303 -9.70 14.58 3.15
C LEU A 303 -9.11 14.41 1.75
N LEU A 304 -8.87 13.17 1.35
CA LEU A 304 -8.49 12.78 0.00
C LEU A 304 -9.43 11.67 -0.46
N ALA A 305 -10.03 11.84 -1.64
CA ALA A 305 -10.79 10.82 -2.33
C ALA A 305 -10.17 10.59 -3.70
N ASN A 306 -9.73 9.36 -3.98
CA ASN A 306 -9.29 8.93 -5.31
C ASN A 306 -10.28 7.89 -5.84
N LEU A 307 -10.77 8.08 -7.06
CA LEU A 307 -11.60 7.12 -7.77
C LEU A 307 -10.91 6.75 -9.07
N ALA A 308 -10.73 5.47 -9.35
CA ALA A 308 -10.04 4.99 -10.53
C ALA A 308 -10.83 3.89 -11.24
N ALA A 309 -10.79 3.91 -12.56
CA ALA A 309 -11.37 2.87 -13.40
C ALA A 309 -10.53 2.69 -14.66
N ARG A 310 -10.34 1.43 -15.06
CA ARG A 310 -9.61 1.07 -16.27
C ARG A 310 -10.23 -0.15 -16.94
N ARG A 311 -10.21 -0.13 -18.27
CA ARG A 311 -10.53 -1.27 -19.12
C ARG A 311 -9.27 -1.67 -19.85
N VAL A 312 -8.74 -2.84 -19.50
CA VAL A 312 -7.69 -3.51 -20.27
C VAL A 312 -8.33 -4.45 -21.28
N ASN A 313 -8.00 -4.26 -22.54
CA ASN A 313 -8.58 -5.00 -23.65
C ASN A 313 -7.68 -6.15 -24.09
N THR A 314 -8.18 -6.96 -25.02
CA THR A 314 -7.47 -8.14 -25.48
C THR A 314 -6.19 -7.75 -26.21
N LEU A 315 -5.05 -8.20 -25.69
CA LEU A 315 -3.72 -7.86 -26.19
C LEU A 315 -3.55 -8.28 -27.65
N ARG A 316 -3.04 -7.37 -28.49
CA ARG A 316 -2.61 -7.67 -29.85
C ARG A 316 -1.12 -8.01 -29.83
N PRO A 317 -0.72 -9.29 -29.92
CA PRO A 317 0.68 -9.66 -30.01
C PRO A 317 1.27 -9.13 -31.33
N ALA A 318 2.48 -8.57 -31.27
CA ALA A 318 3.23 -8.25 -32.49
C ALA A 318 3.54 -9.55 -33.26
N ASN A 319 3.41 -9.53 -34.59
CA ASN A 319 3.65 -10.65 -35.51
C ASN A 319 2.69 -11.86 -35.40
N GLY A 320 1.53 -11.73 -34.75
CA GLY A 320 0.55 -12.82 -34.68
C GLY A 320 1.04 -14.07 -33.94
N LEU A 321 2.08 -13.92 -33.10
CA LEU A 321 2.59 -14.99 -32.27
C LEU A 321 1.61 -15.21 -31.11
N ASP A 322 0.78 -16.23 -31.23
CA ASP A 322 -0.01 -16.69 -30.10
C ASP A 322 0.91 -17.29 -29.03
N GLY A 323 1.18 -16.50 -27.99
CA GLY A 323 1.93 -16.91 -26.81
C GLY A 323 1.26 -18.02 -25.98
N HIS A 324 0.01 -18.40 -26.27
CA HIS A 324 -0.63 -19.57 -25.66
C HIS A 324 -0.25 -20.85 -26.40
N SER A 325 -0.03 -20.79 -27.70
CA SER A 325 0.25 -21.99 -28.49
C SER A 325 1.57 -22.63 -28.07
N SER A 326 1.52 -23.94 -27.80
CA SER A 326 2.70 -24.75 -27.50
C SER A 326 3.71 -24.74 -28.66
N LEU A 327 3.24 -24.62 -29.91
CA LEU A 327 4.09 -24.47 -31.09
C LEU A 327 4.92 -23.18 -31.01
N THR A 328 4.29 -22.06 -30.65
CA THR A 328 4.98 -20.78 -30.46
C THR A 328 5.96 -20.86 -29.29
N ARG A 329 5.51 -21.40 -28.14
CA ARG A 329 6.30 -21.41 -26.90
C ARG A 329 7.51 -22.34 -26.95
N PHE A 330 7.36 -23.54 -27.52
CA PHE A 330 8.41 -24.55 -27.52
C PHE A 330 9.22 -24.59 -28.81
N LEU A 331 8.63 -24.24 -29.95
CA LEU A 331 9.27 -24.35 -31.26
C LEU A 331 9.53 -22.99 -31.93
N GLY A 332 9.07 -21.88 -31.34
CA GLY A 332 9.20 -20.54 -31.93
C GLY A 332 8.42 -20.36 -33.23
N LEU A 333 7.51 -21.29 -33.55
CA LEU A 333 6.73 -21.26 -34.78
C LEU A 333 5.48 -20.40 -34.60
N PRO A 334 5.13 -19.52 -35.56
CA PRO A 334 3.92 -18.73 -35.44
C PRO A 334 2.68 -19.62 -35.45
N SER A 335 1.73 -19.28 -34.59
CA SER A 335 0.43 -19.95 -34.47
C SER A 335 -0.66 -18.90 -34.47
N ASN A 336 -1.63 -19.05 -35.37
CA ASN A 336 -2.82 -18.22 -35.46
C ASN A 336 -4.08 -18.97 -34.99
N ILE A 337 -3.93 -20.08 -34.29
CA ILE A 337 -5.06 -20.93 -33.82
C ILE A 337 -6.08 -20.12 -33.01
N LEU A 338 -5.62 -19.15 -32.22
CA LEU A 338 -6.47 -18.25 -31.42
C LEU A 338 -6.70 -16.87 -32.08
N GLY A 339 -6.28 -16.70 -33.34
CA GLY A 339 -6.40 -15.46 -34.11
C GLY A 339 -5.31 -14.42 -33.82
N ASP A 340 -5.55 -13.16 -34.24
CA ASP A 340 -4.59 -12.05 -34.15
C ASP A 340 -4.57 -11.35 -32.77
N ARG A 341 -5.30 -11.89 -31.79
CA ARG A 341 -5.37 -11.36 -30.43
C ARG A 341 -5.20 -12.49 -29.42
N LEU A 342 -4.47 -12.21 -28.35
CA LEU A 342 -4.29 -13.12 -27.23
C LEU A 342 -5.58 -13.15 -26.41
N THR A 343 -6.45 -14.15 -26.65
CA THR A 343 -7.68 -14.35 -25.87
C THR A 343 -7.40 -14.34 -24.37
N ASP A 344 -8.43 -14.10 -23.56
CA ASP A 344 -8.34 -14.20 -22.09
C ASP A 344 -7.45 -13.14 -21.40
N THR A 345 -6.96 -12.15 -22.15
CA THR A 345 -6.14 -11.05 -21.62
C THR A 345 -6.91 -9.83 -21.10
N ALA A 346 -8.19 -9.70 -21.47
CA ALA A 346 -9.00 -8.53 -21.13
C ALA A 346 -9.55 -8.58 -19.71
N PHE A 347 -9.59 -7.43 -19.04
CA PHE A 347 -10.19 -7.25 -17.72
C PHE A 347 -10.62 -5.80 -17.49
N THR A 348 -11.51 -5.59 -16.53
CA THR A 348 -11.87 -4.27 -16.02
C THR A 348 -11.47 -4.21 -14.56
N GLN A 349 -10.86 -3.12 -14.12
CA GLN A 349 -10.59 -2.84 -12.72
C GLN A 349 -11.13 -1.48 -12.36
N TYR A 350 -11.79 -1.39 -11.21
CA TYR A 350 -12.29 -0.13 -10.68
C TYR A 350 -12.25 -0.15 -9.16
N GLY A 351 -12.09 1.03 -8.59
CA GLY A 351 -11.90 1.16 -7.16
C GLY A 351 -11.70 2.58 -6.73
N GLY A 352 -11.33 2.74 -5.47
CA GLY A 352 -11.02 4.04 -4.93
C GLY A 352 -10.44 3.95 -3.54
N THR A 353 -9.91 5.09 -3.11
CA THR A 353 -9.27 5.28 -1.82
C THR A 353 -9.85 6.53 -1.17
N LEU A 354 -10.17 6.43 0.11
CA LEU A 354 -10.51 7.53 0.99
C LEU A 354 -9.44 7.62 2.07
N HIS A 355 -8.85 8.79 2.22
CA HIS A 355 -7.86 9.08 3.25
C HIS A 355 -8.29 10.32 4.02
N LEU A 356 -8.38 10.22 5.35
CA LEU A 356 -8.84 11.29 6.22
C LEU A 356 -7.84 11.51 7.34
N ASN A 357 -7.35 12.74 7.46
CA ASN A 357 -6.46 13.19 8.53
C ASN A 357 -7.20 14.18 9.42
N TYR A 358 -7.24 13.92 10.72
CA TYR A 358 -7.84 14.81 11.70
C TYR A 358 -6.83 15.11 12.82
N ALA A 359 -6.44 16.37 12.96
CA ALA A 359 -5.47 16.83 13.94
C ALA A 359 -6.16 17.80 14.93
N PRO A 360 -6.85 17.28 15.97
CA PRO A 360 -7.62 18.12 16.89
C PRO A 360 -6.76 19.09 17.70
N GLN A 361 -5.51 18.71 17.98
CA GLN A 361 -4.55 19.46 18.78
C GLN A 361 -3.15 19.26 18.22
N ALA A 362 -2.23 20.16 18.57
CA ALA A 362 -0.82 19.99 18.22
C ALA A 362 -0.29 18.66 18.81
N GLY A 363 0.47 17.91 18.00
CA GLY A 363 1.04 16.62 18.42
C GLY A 363 0.03 15.46 18.51
N GLN A 364 -1.25 15.64 18.16
CA GLN A 364 -2.23 14.56 18.09
C GLN A 364 -2.84 14.47 16.70
N GLN A 365 -2.89 13.27 16.14
CA GLN A 365 -3.52 13.05 14.84
C GLN A 365 -4.20 11.69 14.74
N PHE A 366 -5.38 11.69 14.16
CA PHE A 366 -6.10 10.52 13.72
C PHE A 366 -6.00 10.43 12.19
N ILE A 367 -5.59 9.28 11.69
CA ILE A 367 -5.47 8.98 10.27
C ILE A 367 -6.38 7.79 9.98
N PHE A 368 -7.28 7.96 9.02
CA PHE A 368 -8.14 6.89 8.53
C PHE A 368 -7.86 6.69 7.05
N HIS A 369 -7.67 5.45 6.66
CA HIS A 369 -7.50 5.05 5.28
C HIS A 369 -8.48 3.92 4.98
N TYR A 370 -9.17 4.03 3.86
CA TYR A 370 -9.98 2.96 3.30
C TYR A 370 -9.72 2.88 1.80
N GLN A 371 -9.38 1.70 1.30
CA GLN A 371 -9.36 1.43 -0.13
C GLN A 371 -10.24 0.23 -0.45
N ARG A 372 -10.92 0.34 -1.59
CA ARG A 372 -11.70 -0.74 -2.19
C ARG A 372 -11.31 -0.87 -3.65
N SER A 373 -11.11 -2.10 -4.09
CA SER A 373 -10.83 -2.40 -5.49
C SER A 373 -11.56 -3.66 -5.89
N GLN A 374 -12.08 -3.67 -7.11
CA GLN A 374 -12.73 -4.81 -7.73
C GLN A 374 -12.20 -4.97 -9.14
N GLN A 375 -12.09 -6.24 -9.55
CA GLN A 375 -11.67 -6.58 -10.88
C GLN A 375 -12.53 -7.70 -11.46
N ASP A 376 -12.95 -7.51 -12.69
CA ASP A 376 -13.78 -8.44 -13.45
C ASP A 376 -13.07 -8.86 -14.74
N GLY A 377 -13.03 -10.16 -15.00
CA GLY A 377 -12.27 -10.74 -16.11
C GLY A 377 -10.84 -11.10 -15.72
N GLY A 378 -9.92 -11.10 -16.69
CA GLY A 378 -8.52 -11.45 -16.44
C GLY A 378 -8.35 -12.92 -16.14
N LYS A 379 -8.81 -13.74 -17.09
CA LYS A 379 -8.74 -15.19 -17.01
C LYS A 379 -7.30 -15.68 -16.85
N ARG A 380 -7.18 -16.83 -16.22
CA ARG A 380 -5.90 -17.50 -15.96
C ARG A 380 -5.41 -18.20 -17.22
N TYR A 381 -4.80 -17.45 -18.11
CA TYR A 381 -4.30 -18.01 -19.37
C TYR A 381 -3.23 -19.10 -19.15
N ASP A 382 -2.56 -19.08 -18.00
CA ASP A 382 -1.65 -20.15 -17.56
C ASP A 382 -2.38 -21.48 -17.34
N GLN A 383 -3.70 -21.45 -17.16
CA GLN A 383 -4.53 -22.61 -16.91
C GLN A 383 -5.48 -22.95 -18.07
N THR A 384 -5.73 -22.05 -19.02
CA THR A 384 -6.59 -22.32 -20.18
C THR A 384 -5.86 -23.11 -21.28
N LEU A 385 -6.50 -23.25 -22.46
CA LEU A 385 -5.90 -23.88 -23.65
C LEU A 385 -4.62 -23.13 -24.05
N GLY A 386 -3.48 -23.82 -23.94
CA GLY A 386 -2.13 -23.25 -24.09
C GLY A 386 -1.29 -23.21 -22.80
N GLY A 387 -1.92 -23.53 -21.66
CA GLY A 387 -1.30 -23.83 -20.37
C GLY A 387 -1.69 -25.22 -19.87
N ASP A 388 -2.34 -25.31 -18.70
CA ASP A 388 -2.82 -26.59 -18.13
C ASP A 388 -3.98 -27.24 -18.93
N GLY A 389 -4.57 -26.52 -19.89
CA GLY A 389 -5.59 -27.04 -20.80
C GLY A 389 -6.99 -27.11 -20.20
N ASN A 390 -7.32 -26.29 -19.20
CA ASN A 390 -8.69 -26.16 -18.71
C ASN A 390 -9.58 -25.45 -19.74
N LEU A 391 -10.85 -25.84 -19.80
CA LEU A 391 -11.86 -25.16 -20.62
C LEU A 391 -12.33 -23.86 -19.95
N ILE A 392 -12.43 -23.86 -18.62
CA ILE A 392 -12.76 -22.70 -17.79
C ILE A 392 -11.68 -22.56 -16.73
N ALA A 393 -11.13 -21.35 -16.60
CA ALA A 393 -10.20 -20.97 -15.53
C ALA A 393 -10.44 -19.49 -15.18
N ASP A 394 -11.63 -19.24 -14.62
CA ASP A 394 -12.08 -17.90 -14.31
C ASP A 394 -11.72 -17.52 -12.87
N LEU A 395 -11.36 -16.25 -12.72
CA LEU A 395 -11.29 -15.57 -11.45
C LEU A 395 -12.44 -14.56 -11.38
N ARG A 396 -13.40 -14.81 -10.50
CA ARG A 396 -14.61 -14.02 -10.32
C ARG A 396 -14.63 -13.38 -8.94
N ASN A 397 -15.44 -12.33 -8.78
CA ASN A 397 -15.63 -11.65 -7.49
C ASN A 397 -14.30 -11.25 -6.81
N LEU A 398 -13.27 -10.90 -7.60
CA LEU A 398 -11.98 -10.49 -7.05
C LEU A 398 -12.13 -9.09 -6.45
N MET A 399 -12.09 -9.02 -5.12
CA MET A 399 -12.31 -7.79 -4.37
C MET A 399 -11.31 -7.65 -3.24
N LEU A 400 -10.90 -6.41 -3.01
CA LEU A 400 -10.12 -5.96 -1.86
C LEU A 400 -10.92 -4.92 -1.09
N ASP A 401 -11.01 -5.10 0.23
CA ASP A 401 -11.40 -4.08 1.21
C ASP A 401 -10.23 -3.92 2.19
N PHE A 402 -9.50 -2.80 2.18
CA PHE A 402 -8.39 -2.57 3.10
C PHE A 402 -8.60 -1.26 3.86
N PHE A 403 -8.50 -1.33 5.19
CA PHE A 403 -8.77 -0.24 6.09
C PHE A 403 -7.71 -0.17 7.19
N TYR A 404 -7.34 1.04 7.58
CA TYR A 404 -6.71 1.25 8.88
C TYR A 404 -7.15 2.56 9.52
N ALA A 405 -7.16 2.56 10.85
CA ALA A 405 -7.28 3.72 11.70
C ALA A 405 -6.02 3.82 12.56
N ARG A 406 -5.35 4.95 12.51
CA ARG A 406 -4.09 5.20 13.19
C ARG A 406 -4.20 6.43 14.06
N TYR A 407 -3.77 6.32 15.30
CA TYR A 407 -3.59 7.42 16.23
C TYR A 407 -2.10 7.69 16.40
N LEU A 408 -1.69 8.93 16.17
CA LEU A 408 -0.35 9.45 16.41
C LEU A 408 -0.40 10.43 17.57
N LYS A 409 0.50 10.26 18.54
CA LYS A 409 0.62 11.15 19.69
C LYS A 409 2.09 11.46 19.97
N GLN A 410 2.39 12.74 20.07
CA GLN A 410 3.63 13.28 20.63
C GLN A 410 3.45 13.50 22.14
N GLY A 411 4.54 13.38 22.90
CA GLY A 411 4.54 13.54 24.35
C GLY A 411 3.73 12.45 25.07
N LEU A 412 4.14 11.18 24.94
CA LEU A 412 3.52 10.03 25.62
C LEU A 412 4.08 9.81 27.04
N GLY A 413 4.53 10.88 27.70
CA GLY A 413 5.16 10.81 29.02
C GLY A 413 6.60 10.32 28.92
N PHE A 414 6.85 9.05 29.22
CA PHE A 414 8.20 8.48 29.13
C PHE A 414 8.72 8.46 27.70
N PHE A 415 7.85 8.15 26.73
CA PHE A 415 8.15 8.14 25.30
C PHE A 415 7.91 9.50 24.66
N ASP A 416 8.74 9.86 23.68
CA ASP A 416 8.63 11.13 22.97
C ASP A 416 7.47 11.09 21.98
N SER A 417 7.27 9.95 21.31
CA SER A 417 6.14 9.77 20.41
C SER A 417 5.65 8.33 20.36
N GLY A 418 4.46 8.15 19.79
CA GLY A 418 3.93 6.83 19.50
C GLY A 418 2.83 6.82 18.46
N SER A 419 2.66 5.64 17.86
CA SER A 419 1.67 5.30 16.86
C SER A 419 0.92 4.05 17.29
N PHE A 420 -0.41 4.08 17.18
CA PHE A 420 -1.28 2.95 17.45
C PHE A 420 -2.19 2.77 16.25
N THR A 421 -2.16 1.60 15.62
CA THR A 421 -2.88 1.34 14.38
C THR A 421 -3.75 0.10 14.50
N PHE A 422 -5.04 0.27 14.27
CA PHE A 422 -5.96 -0.83 14.00
C PHE A 422 -6.14 -0.97 12.48
N SER A 423 -6.21 -2.20 11.97
CA SER A 423 -6.35 -2.47 10.55
C SER A 423 -7.27 -3.64 10.26
N TYR A 424 -7.86 -3.61 9.06
CA TYR A 424 -8.67 -4.67 8.49
C TYR A 424 -8.29 -4.87 7.02
N ASN A 425 -8.06 -6.12 6.63
CA ASN A 425 -7.77 -6.51 5.26
C ASN A 425 -8.70 -7.67 4.86
N GLY A 426 -9.68 -7.38 4.01
CA GLY A 426 -10.64 -8.31 3.45
C GLY A 426 -10.32 -8.61 1.98
N GLN A 427 -9.91 -9.84 1.70
CA GLN A 427 -9.60 -10.33 0.37
C GLN A 427 -10.62 -11.40 -0.03
N ARG A 428 -11.24 -11.26 -1.21
CA ARG A 428 -12.29 -12.16 -1.70
C ARG A 428 -12.02 -12.55 -3.14
N GLU A 429 -12.20 -13.81 -3.45
CA GLU A 429 -12.16 -14.34 -4.81
C GLU A 429 -13.10 -15.55 -4.94
N GLU A 430 -13.49 -15.84 -6.17
CA GLU A 430 -14.12 -17.09 -6.58
C GLU A 430 -13.35 -17.67 -7.76
N ARG A 431 -12.83 -18.89 -7.59
CA ARG A 431 -12.21 -19.65 -8.69
C ARG A 431 -13.23 -20.60 -9.29
N VAL A 432 -13.43 -20.51 -10.60
CA VAL A 432 -14.28 -21.43 -11.35
C VAL A 432 -13.40 -22.15 -12.36
N ASN A 433 -13.31 -23.47 -12.21
CA ASN A 433 -12.45 -24.32 -13.04
C ASN A 433 -13.25 -25.45 -13.69
N GLN A 434 -12.94 -25.76 -14.95
CA GLN A 434 -13.46 -26.92 -15.67
C GLN A 434 -12.33 -27.62 -16.42
N GLY A 435 -12.07 -28.87 -16.06
CA GLY A 435 -10.77 -29.52 -16.28
C GLY A 435 -10.37 -29.89 -17.71
N GLY A 436 -9.04 -29.95 -17.90
CA GLY A 436 -8.26 -31.05 -18.50
C GLY A 436 -8.39 -31.32 -19.99
N GLN A 437 -7.43 -30.85 -20.79
CA GLN A 437 -7.36 -31.02 -22.25
C GLN A 437 -8.60 -30.48 -23.00
N GLY A 438 -9.24 -29.45 -22.45
CA GLY A 438 -10.42 -28.81 -23.02
C GLY A 438 -11.68 -29.66 -22.96
N ASN A 439 -11.79 -30.61 -22.01
CA ASN A 439 -12.93 -31.52 -21.92
C ASN A 439 -14.23 -30.81 -21.46
N PRO A 440 -15.23 -30.61 -22.34
CA PRO A 440 -16.47 -29.92 -21.98
C PRO A 440 -17.37 -30.75 -21.06
N ARG A 441 -17.07 -32.04 -20.88
CA ARG A 441 -17.76 -32.94 -19.94
C ARG A 441 -17.14 -32.96 -18.56
N GLY A 442 -16.00 -32.28 -18.38
CA GLY A 442 -15.34 -32.13 -17.10
C GLY A 442 -16.26 -31.44 -16.08
N ASN A 443 -16.15 -31.84 -14.82
CA ASN A 443 -16.85 -31.18 -13.73
C ASN A 443 -16.42 -29.72 -13.61
N ILE A 444 -17.38 -28.85 -13.28
CA ILE A 444 -17.18 -27.44 -13.01
C ILE A 444 -17.08 -27.25 -11.50
N THR A 445 -15.93 -26.86 -11.00
CA THR A 445 -15.71 -26.63 -9.58
C THR A 445 -15.74 -25.12 -9.29
N HIS A 446 -16.58 -24.72 -8.34
CA HIS A 446 -16.62 -23.37 -7.79
C HIS A 446 -15.95 -23.38 -6.42
N GLN A 447 -14.98 -22.49 -6.21
CA GLN A 447 -14.26 -22.34 -4.94
C GLN A 447 -14.31 -20.88 -4.54
N TYR A 448 -15.06 -20.56 -3.48
CA TYR A 448 -15.05 -19.21 -2.91
C TYR A 448 -13.95 -19.15 -1.88
N GLU A 449 -13.14 -18.10 -1.91
CA GLU A 449 -12.13 -17.85 -0.90
C GLU A 449 -12.32 -16.45 -0.33
N ARG A 450 -12.41 -16.38 1.00
CA ARG A 450 -12.48 -15.12 1.73
C ARG A 450 -11.53 -15.14 2.91
N THR A 451 -10.55 -14.25 2.86
CA THR A 451 -9.61 -14.00 3.95
C THR A 451 -9.94 -12.67 4.58
N ASN A 452 -10.15 -12.64 5.90
CA ASN A 452 -10.27 -11.39 6.65
C ASN A 452 -9.17 -11.38 7.70
N ALA A 453 -8.28 -10.40 7.65
CA ALA A 453 -7.23 -10.17 8.63
C ALA A 453 -7.55 -8.92 9.44
N PHE A 454 -7.56 -9.05 10.77
CA PHE A 454 -7.64 -7.93 11.70
C PHE A 454 -6.28 -7.74 12.34
N GLY A 455 -5.73 -6.54 12.25
CA GLY A 455 -4.41 -6.22 12.77
C GLY A 455 -4.46 -5.14 13.83
N PHE A 456 -3.65 -5.28 14.87
CA PHE A 456 -3.29 -4.20 15.77
C PHE A 456 -1.77 -4.07 15.75
N SER A 457 -1.26 -2.85 15.59
CA SER A 457 0.16 -2.57 15.69
C SER A 457 0.40 -1.31 16.49
N PHE A 458 1.52 -1.27 17.19
CA PHE A 458 1.95 -0.08 17.90
C PHE A 458 3.45 0.13 17.76
N PHE A 459 3.84 1.37 17.96
CA PHE A 459 5.21 1.83 17.93
C PHE A 459 5.36 2.98 18.92
N VAL A 460 6.44 3.00 19.69
CA VAL A 460 6.82 4.11 20.55
C VAL A 460 8.33 4.32 20.46
N ASP A 461 8.75 5.57 20.58
CA ASP A 461 10.16 5.94 20.51
C ASP A 461 10.56 6.91 21.62
N LYS A 462 11.85 6.87 21.95
CA LYS A 462 12.49 7.74 22.93
C LYS A 462 13.91 8.08 22.47
N GLN A 463 14.17 9.35 22.20
CA GLN A 463 15.51 9.83 21.95
C GLN A 463 16.29 9.88 23.27
N ILE A 464 17.38 9.12 23.37
CA ILE A 464 18.24 9.06 24.56
C ILE A 464 19.37 10.09 24.44
N THR A 465 19.96 10.20 23.24
CA THR A 465 21.04 11.17 22.94
C THR A 465 20.92 11.63 21.49
N ARG A 466 21.81 12.53 21.04
CA ARG A 466 21.84 13.05 19.66
C ARG A 466 21.86 11.96 18.57
N GLY A 467 22.50 10.83 18.82
CA GLY A 467 22.63 9.74 17.85
C GLY A 467 21.95 8.43 18.24
N ASN A 468 21.33 8.36 19.43
CA ASN A 468 20.74 7.13 19.95
C ASN A 468 19.25 7.31 20.24
N THR A 469 18.42 6.55 19.53
CA THR A 469 16.97 6.48 19.72
C THR A 469 16.61 5.05 20.13
N PHE A 470 15.87 4.92 21.22
CA PHE A 470 15.24 3.68 21.61
C PHE A 470 13.88 3.57 20.93
N LEU A 471 13.59 2.38 20.41
CA LEU A 471 12.44 2.12 19.58
C LEU A 471 11.83 0.79 19.98
N LEU A 472 10.54 0.81 20.29
CA LEU A 472 9.78 -0.37 20.68
C LEU A 472 8.50 -0.44 19.85
N GLY A 473 8.24 -1.59 19.26
CA GLY A 473 7.00 -1.81 18.51
C GLY A 473 6.63 -3.27 18.48
N GLY A 474 5.42 -3.52 17.99
CA GLY A 474 4.91 -4.86 17.79
C GLY A 474 3.59 -4.84 17.04
N ASP A 475 3.28 -5.96 16.40
CA ASP A 475 2.03 -6.18 15.68
C ASP A 475 1.41 -7.54 16.03
N LEU A 476 0.08 -7.60 15.96
CA LEU A 476 -0.73 -8.77 16.22
C LEU A 476 -1.79 -8.86 15.13
N TYR A 477 -1.83 -9.98 14.42
CA TYR A 477 -2.84 -10.25 13.40
C TYR A 477 -3.67 -11.47 13.75
N HIS A 478 -4.99 -11.34 13.61
CA HIS A 478 -5.93 -12.46 13.61
C HIS A 478 -6.53 -12.62 12.23
N GLU A 479 -6.29 -13.76 11.61
CA GLU A 479 -6.79 -14.07 10.27
C GLU A 479 -7.85 -15.15 10.30
N ARG A 480 -8.92 -14.95 9.52
CA ARG A 480 -9.96 -15.94 9.27
C ARG A 480 -10.12 -16.17 7.78
N VAL A 481 -9.78 -17.38 7.36
CA VAL A 481 -9.96 -17.88 5.99
C VAL A 481 -11.21 -18.76 5.94
N ASN A 482 -12.14 -18.46 5.03
CA ASN A 482 -13.26 -19.35 4.71
C ASN A 482 -13.18 -19.71 3.23
N ALA A 483 -13.17 -21.01 2.92
CA ALA A 483 -12.97 -21.51 1.56
C ALA A 483 -13.99 -22.61 1.15
N PRO A 484 -15.30 -22.33 1.09
CA PRO A 484 -16.27 -23.34 0.65
C PRO A 484 -16.13 -23.62 -0.85
N ALA A 485 -16.32 -24.88 -1.23
CA ALA A 485 -16.31 -25.32 -2.62
C ALA A 485 -17.47 -26.26 -2.92
N TYR A 486 -17.97 -26.23 -4.15
CA TYR A 486 -18.93 -27.21 -4.68
C TYR A 486 -18.58 -27.54 -6.13
N THR A 487 -19.10 -28.66 -6.64
CA THR A 487 -18.76 -29.15 -7.97
C THR A 487 -20.00 -29.55 -8.72
N PHE A 488 -20.20 -29.01 -9.92
CA PHE A 488 -21.31 -29.32 -10.78
C PHE A 488 -20.86 -30.21 -11.94
N SER A 489 -21.59 -31.30 -12.21
CA SER A 489 -21.36 -32.13 -13.40
C SER A 489 -22.24 -31.69 -14.55
N PRO A 490 -21.68 -31.19 -15.67
CA PRO A 490 -22.46 -30.81 -16.84
C PRO A 490 -23.12 -32.00 -17.55
N THR A 491 -22.64 -33.23 -17.30
CA THR A 491 -23.18 -34.44 -17.93
C THR A 491 -24.35 -35.04 -17.16
N THR A 492 -24.36 -34.90 -15.83
CA THR A 492 -25.40 -35.50 -14.98
C THR A 492 -26.32 -34.47 -14.33
N GLY A 493 -26.00 -33.18 -14.40
CA GLY A 493 -26.75 -32.09 -13.78
C GLY A 493 -26.71 -32.09 -12.24
N ARG A 494 -25.81 -32.88 -11.63
CA ARG A 494 -25.69 -33.01 -10.17
C ARG A 494 -24.65 -32.05 -9.59
N PHE A 495 -24.89 -31.60 -8.35
CA PHE A 495 -24.01 -30.77 -7.51
C PHE A 495 -23.30 -31.59 -6.43
#